data_AF-A0A1B6H1N7-F1
#
_entry.id   AF-A0A1B6H1N7-F1
#
_cell.length_a   1.000
_cell.length_b   1.000
_cell.length_c   1.000
_cell.angle_alpha   90.00
_cell.angle_beta   90.00
_cell.angle_gamma   90.00
#
_symmetry.space_group_name_H-M   'P 1'
#
loop_
_entity.id
_entity.type
_entity.pdbx_description
1 polymer ?
#
loop_
_entity_poly.entity_id
_entity_poly.type
_entity_poly.pdbx_seq_one_letter_code
_entity_poly.pdbx_strand_id
1 'polypeptide(L)'
;TNFTRSEVALSEAFMINVANFVKSGNPNMIEFQDPFLPISKEKNRFKSIVWEQYDPVHQKYMDISLRPKMKNHFRSHHLSIWLQLIPELHRAGMESVVAK
;
A
#
# COMPACT_ATOMS: atom_id res chain seq x y z
N THR A 1 -14.56 -15.49 -18.24
CA THR A 1 -13.90 -14.62 -17.24
C THR A 1 -13.70 -13.25 -17.88
N ASN A 2 -14.34 -12.21 -17.35
CA ASN A 2 -14.34 -10.85 -17.91
C ASN A 2 -13.37 -9.95 -17.14
N PHE A 3 -12.09 -9.96 -17.52
CA PHE A 3 -11.09 -8.99 -17.04
C PHE A 3 -10.35 -8.40 -18.24
N THR A 4 -10.05 -7.11 -18.15
CA THR A 4 -9.22 -6.44 -19.15
C THR A 4 -7.78 -6.94 -19.06
N ARG A 5 -7.03 -6.86 -20.17
CA ARG A 5 -5.60 -7.22 -20.17
C ARG A 5 -4.80 -6.45 -19.11
N SER A 6 -5.17 -5.18 -18.88
CA SER A 6 -4.55 -4.34 -17.86
C SER A 6 -4.83 -4.81 -16.43
N GLU A 7 -6.01 -5.36 -16.14
CA GLU A 7 -6.33 -5.97 -14.83
C GLU A 7 -5.61 -7.30 -14.64
N VAL A 8 -5.49 -8.12 -15.69
CA VAL A 8 -4.67 -9.34 -15.65
C VAL A 8 -3.21 -8.99 -15.38
N ALA A 9 -2.66 -7.97 -16.07
CA ALA A 9 -1.31 -7.46 -15.85
C ALA A 9 -1.10 -6.90 -14.44
N LEU A 10 -2.09 -6.19 -13.89
CA LEU A 10 -2.07 -5.71 -12.50
C LEU A 10 -1.98 -6.87 -11.51
N SER A 11 -2.84 -7.88 -11.67
CA SER A 11 -2.88 -9.07 -10.81
C SER A 11 -1.54 -9.81 -10.87
N GLU A 12 -1.02 -10.01 -12.07
CA GLU A 12 0.25 -10.69 -12.31
C GLU A 12 1.43 -9.95 -11.67
N ALA A 13 1.54 -8.63 -11.87
CA ALA A 13 2.58 -7.81 -11.25
C ALA A 13 2.48 -7.80 -9.72
N PHE A 14 1.27 -7.77 -9.18
CA PHE A 14 1.04 -7.85 -7.73
C PHE A 14 1.50 -9.20 -7.17
N MET A 15 1.11 -10.31 -7.81
CA MET A 15 1.51 -11.65 -7.40
C MET A 15 3.04 -11.83 -7.42
N ILE A 16 3.74 -11.28 -8.41
CA ILE A 16 5.21 -11.30 -8.45
C ILE A 16 5.81 -10.61 -7.21
N ASN A 17 5.36 -9.39 -6.89
CA ASN A 17 5.84 -8.67 -5.71
C ASN A 17 5.58 -9.44 -4.40
N VAL A 18 4.38 -10.05 -4.27
CA VAL A 18 4.06 -10.88 -3.10
C VAL A 18 4.94 -12.13 -3.04
N ALA A 19 5.15 -12.82 -4.17
CA ALA A 19 6.01 -14.00 -4.22
C ALA A 19 7.46 -13.66 -3.84
N ASN A 20 7.99 -12.54 -4.34
CA ASN A 20 9.31 -12.04 -3.99
C ASN A 20 9.44 -11.78 -2.47
N PHE A 21 8.43 -11.14 -1.88
CA PHE A 21 8.38 -10.89 -0.46
C PHE A 21 8.36 -12.20 0.36
N VAL A 22 7.53 -13.17 -0.03
CA VAL A 22 7.48 -14.48 0.63
C VAL A 22 8.82 -15.19 0.57
N LYS A 23 9.54 -15.11 -0.56
CA LYS A 23 10.84 -15.78 -0.74
C LYS A 23 12.00 -15.13 0.03
N SER A 24 12.00 -13.80 0.16
CA SER A 24 13.20 -13.04 0.56
C SER A 24 12.99 -11.93 1.59
N GLY A 25 11.74 -11.62 1.94
CA GLY A 25 11.37 -10.43 2.70
C GLY A 25 11.44 -9.12 1.90
N ASN A 26 11.86 -9.14 0.63
CA ASN A 26 11.94 -7.95 -0.23
C ASN A 26 11.00 -8.10 -1.46
N PRO A 27 9.95 -7.29 -1.59
CA PRO A 27 9.04 -7.37 -2.75
C PRO A 27 9.71 -6.94 -4.06
N ASN A 28 10.77 -6.14 -4.00
CA ASN A 28 11.43 -5.52 -5.16
C ASN A 28 12.46 -6.44 -5.85
N MET A 29 12.51 -7.73 -5.50
CA MET A 29 13.47 -8.63 -6.12
C MET A 29 13.23 -8.74 -7.63
N ILE A 30 14.30 -8.55 -8.41
CA ILE A 30 14.26 -8.65 -9.86
C ILE A 30 14.69 -10.07 -10.25
N GLU A 31 13.75 -11.01 -10.22
CA GLU A 31 14.00 -12.37 -10.72
C GLU A 31 14.04 -12.40 -12.27
N PHE A 32 13.31 -11.51 -12.94
CA PHE A 32 13.18 -11.47 -14.39
C PHE A 32 13.61 -10.11 -14.97
N GLN A 33 14.60 -10.13 -15.87
CA GLN A 33 15.06 -8.94 -16.57
C GLN A 33 14.08 -8.47 -17.66
N ASP A 34 13.18 -9.33 -18.14
CA ASP A 34 12.17 -8.98 -19.15
C ASP A 34 11.27 -7.81 -18.65
N PRO A 35 11.08 -6.74 -19.44
CA PRO A 35 10.14 -5.68 -19.12
C PRO A 35 8.66 -6.09 -19.27
N PHE A 36 8.37 -7.21 -19.94
CA PHE A 36 7.02 -7.72 -20.13
C PHE A 36 6.67 -8.81 -19.13
N LEU A 37 5.39 -8.84 -18.78
CA LEU A 37 4.82 -9.85 -17.92
C LEU A 37 4.51 -11.14 -18.71
N PRO A 38 4.86 -12.34 -18.21
CA PRO A 38 4.78 -13.59 -18.99
C PRO A 38 3.37 -14.00 -19.42
N ILE A 39 2.34 -13.70 -18.62
CA ILE A 39 0.95 -14.11 -18.86
C ILE A 39 0.23 -13.04 -19.67
N SER A 40 0.22 -11.80 -19.18
CA SER A 40 -0.51 -10.70 -19.81
C SER A 40 0.17 -10.15 -21.06
N LYS A 41 1.49 -10.36 -21.22
CA LYS A 41 2.34 -9.75 -22.27
C LYS A 41 2.30 -8.22 -22.27
N GLU A 42 1.93 -7.62 -21.13
CA GLU A 42 1.92 -6.18 -20.91
C GLU A 42 3.22 -5.73 -20.23
N LYS A 43 3.58 -4.46 -20.42
CA LYS A 43 4.74 -3.87 -19.75
C LYS A 43 4.49 -3.84 -18.24
N ASN A 44 5.44 -4.35 -17.45
CA ASN A 44 5.36 -4.33 -16.00
C ASN A 44 5.51 -2.90 -15.45
N ARG A 45 4.38 -2.24 -15.18
CA ARG A 45 4.35 -0.87 -14.62
C ARG A 45 4.83 -0.77 -13.17
N PHE A 46 4.84 -1.89 -12.44
CA PHE A 46 5.34 -1.94 -11.06
C PHE A 46 6.87 -1.98 -11.00
N LYS A 47 7.54 -2.50 -12.04
CA LYS A 47 9.01 -2.61 -12.09
C LYS A 47 9.74 -1.27 -12.00
N SER A 48 9.10 -0.18 -12.43
CA SER A 48 9.66 1.18 -12.34
C SER A 48 9.48 1.83 -10.97
N ILE A 49 8.82 1.16 -10.03
CA ILE A 49 8.49 1.71 -8.72
C ILE A 49 9.12 0.82 -7.66
N VAL A 50 9.97 1.41 -6.83
CA VAL A 50 10.49 0.74 -5.65
C VAL A 50 9.42 0.80 -4.58
N TRP A 51 8.96 -0.37 -4.13
CA TRP A 51 8.14 -0.53 -2.93
C TRP A 51 9.01 -0.27 -1.71
N GLU A 52 9.05 0.99 -1.29
CA GLU A 52 9.83 1.41 -0.13
C GLU A 52 9.27 0.80 1.16
N GLN A 53 10.16 0.56 2.13
CA GLN A 53 9.78 0.07 3.44
C GLN A 53 8.91 1.13 4.14
N TYR A 54 7.85 0.66 4.81
CA TYR A 54 7.04 1.52 5.65
C TYR A 54 7.85 1.94 6.88
N ASP A 55 7.93 3.25 7.11
CA ASP A 55 8.46 3.82 8.33
C ASP A 55 7.38 4.67 9.04
N PRO A 56 7.36 4.74 10.39
CA PRO A 56 6.32 5.48 11.11
C PRO A 56 6.31 6.99 10.86
N VAL A 57 7.41 7.57 10.39
CA VAL A 57 7.57 9.01 10.18
C VAL A 57 6.92 9.42 8.85
N HIS A 58 7.34 8.81 7.74
CA HIS A 58 6.85 9.16 6.40
C HIS A 58 5.62 8.34 5.98
N GLN A 59 5.38 7.20 6.63
CA GLN A 59 4.21 6.33 6.40
C GLN A 59 3.99 6.02 4.92
N LYS A 60 5.10 5.72 4.23
CA LYS A 60 5.11 5.44 2.79
C LYS A 60 4.36 4.15 2.50
N TYR A 61 3.50 4.18 1.48
CA TYR A 61 2.77 3.01 1.01
C TYR A 61 2.68 3.01 -0.52
N MET A 62 2.59 1.82 -1.11
CA MET A 62 2.34 1.66 -2.53
C MET A 62 0.84 1.65 -2.81
N ASP A 63 0.37 2.54 -3.69
CA ASP A 63 -0.97 2.49 -4.26
C ASP A 63 -1.02 1.45 -5.37
N ILE A 64 -1.71 0.35 -5.12
CA ILE A 64 -1.88 -0.76 -6.06
C ILE A 64 -3.10 -0.48 -6.93
N SER A 65 -2.85 0.10 -8.10
CA SER A 65 -3.87 0.43 -9.09
C SER A 65 -3.35 0.24 -10.51
N LEU A 66 -4.18 0.54 -11.53
CA LEU A 66 -3.72 0.55 -12.92
C LEU A 66 -2.55 1.51 -13.18
N ARG A 67 -2.38 2.53 -12.33
CA ARG A 67 -1.26 3.49 -12.35
C ARG A 67 -0.59 3.48 -10.97
N PRO A 68 0.25 2.48 -10.68
CA PRO A 68 0.85 2.34 -9.36
C PRO A 68 1.73 3.55 -9.02
N LYS A 69 1.76 3.94 -7.74
CA LYS A 69 2.57 5.07 -7.23
C LYS A 69 2.90 4.87 -5.75
N MET A 70 4.06 5.37 -5.30
CA MET A 70 4.30 5.57 -3.87
C MET A 70 3.54 6.81 -3.39
N LYS A 71 2.90 6.68 -2.23
CA LYS A 71 2.15 7.73 -1.53
C LYS A 71 2.53 7.70 -0.05
N ASN A 72 2.14 8.74 0.68
CA ASN A 72 2.44 8.89 2.11
C ASN A 72 1.13 9.04 2.89
N HIS A 73 1.17 8.76 4.19
CA HIS A 73 0.12 9.15 5.14
C HIS A 73 -1.28 8.68 4.73
N PHE A 74 -1.45 7.37 4.55
CA PHE A 74 -2.71 6.78 4.10
C PHE A 74 -3.89 7.28 4.94
N ARG A 75 -4.76 8.12 4.35
CA ARG A 75 -5.96 8.68 5.00
C ARG A 75 -5.66 9.34 6.36
N SER A 76 -4.51 9.99 6.52
CA SER A 76 -4.05 10.52 7.82
C SER A 76 -5.08 11.39 8.54
N HIS A 77 -5.81 12.24 7.82
CA HIS A 77 -6.84 13.09 8.41
C HIS A 77 -8.00 12.29 9.03
N HIS A 78 -8.45 11.22 8.36
CA HIS A 78 -9.46 10.35 8.93
C HIS A 78 -8.90 9.53 10.09
N LEU A 79 -7.66 9.06 9.97
CA LEU A 79 -7.01 8.30 11.05
C LEU A 79 -6.79 9.17 12.30
N SER A 80 -6.41 10.45 12.15
CA SER A 80 -6.17 11.34 13.29
C SER A 80 -7.46 11.59 14.09
N ILE A 81 -8.62 11.62 13.42
CA ILE A 81 -9.91 11.72 14.11
C ILE A 81 -10.09 10.54 15.07
N TRP A 82 -9.85 9.32 14.60
CA TRP A 82 -10.05 8.11 15.42
C TRP A 82 -8.95 7.87 16.44
N LEU A 83 -7.70 8.19 16.11
CA LEU A 83 -6.54 7.87 16.94
C LEU A 83 -6.19 8.98 17.95
N GLN A 84 -6.59 10.23 17.71
CA GLN A 84 -6.26 11.37 18.57
C GLN A 84 -7.52 12.06 19.06
N LEU A 85 -8.34 12.60 18.16
CA LEU A 85 -9.46 13.47 18.55
C LEU A 85 -10.51 12.77 19.41
N ILE A 86 -11.01 11.61 18.98
CA ILE A 86 -12.06 10.88 19.70
C ILE A 86 -11.58 10.44 21.09
N PRO A 87 -10.38 9.83 21.24
CA PRO A 87 -9.82 9.54 22.56
C PRO A 87 -9.68 10.76 23.47
N GLU A 88 -9.23 11.90 22.94
CA GLU A 88 -9.09 13.14 23.70
C GLU A 88 -10.45 13.67 24.18
N LEU A 89 -11.46 13.69 23.31
CA LEU A 89 -12.82 14.10 23.66
C LEU A 89 -13.43 13.19 24.72
N HIS A 90 -13.22 11.88 24.62
CA HIS A 90 -13.72 10.93 25.60
C HIS A 90 -13.08 11.15 26.98
N ARG A 91 -11.75 11.37 27.05
CA ARG A 91 -11.05 11.68 28.30
C ARG A 91 -11.55 12.98 28.93
N ALA A 92 -11.66 14.05 28.15
CA ALA A 92 -12.16 15.34 28.64
C ALA A 92 -13.60 15.25 29.16
N GLY A 93 -14.45 14.45 28.50
CA GLY A 93 -15.82 14.17 28.97
C GLY A 93 -15.85 13.45 30.32
N MET A 94 -15.00 12.43 30.52
CA MET A 94 -14.93 11.71 31.79
C MET A 94 -14.43 12.59 32.95
N GLU A 95 -13.40 13.40 32.72
CA GLU A 95 -12.89 14.35 33.73
C GLU A 95 -13.95 15.35 34.18
N SER A 96 -14.79 15.83 33.24
CA SER A 96 -15.90 16.74 33.53
C SER A 96 -17.04 16.09 34.35
N VAL A 97 -17.28 14.79 34.19
CA VAL A 97 -18.29 14.04 34.97
C VAL A 97 -17.79 13.77 36.39
N VAL A 98 -16.50 13.48 36.58
CA VAL A 98 -15.91 13.23 37.90
C VAL A 98 -15.77 14.51 38.73
N ALA A 99 -15.61 15.67 38.08
CA ALA A 99 -15.53 16.97 38.74
C ALA A 99 -16.88 17.54 39.22
N LYS A 100 -17.99 16.80 39.02
CA LYS A 100 -19.35 17.19 39.37
C LYS A 100 -19.91 16.32 40.47
#